data_AF-A0A3C0T3P4-F1
#
_entry.id   AF-A0A3C0T3P4-F1
#
_cell.length_a   1.000
_cell.length_b   1.000
_cell.length_c   1.000
_cell.angle_alpha   90.00
_cell.angle_beta   90.00
_cell.angle_gamma   90.00
#
_symmetry.space_group_name_H-M   'P 1'
#
loop_
_entity.id
_entity.type
_entity.pdbx_description
1 polymer ?
#
loop_
_entity_poly.entity_id
_entity_poly.type
_entity_poly.pdbx_seq_one_letter_code
_entity_poly.pdbx_strand_id
1 'polypeptide(L)'
;MSDASSGNVSSGSIRRSSRTRKKKKNMTPIGMAVGAVILIIGILLSLKEPKLALFWFTGMAFGFILQRSRFCFTASMRDPMLTGSTSVTRAVLIAFALTSIGFWAIKYGAVQQGLPIPGMSYVVPVSFSTIIGAFLFGIGMVIAGGCASGTLMRVGEGFTMQILSLFFFIVGSLWGAHDFGWWKL
;
A
#
# COMPACT_ATOMS: atom_id res chain seq x y z
N MET A 1 -29.91 18.82 -47.57
CA MET A 1 -28.78 19.59 -48.13
C MET A 1 -27.70 19.65 -47.07
N SER A 2 -26.49 19.10 -47.19
CA SER A 2 -25.73 18.58 -48.34
C SER A 2 -24.52 17.83 -47.75
N ASP A 3 -24.40 16.52 -48.05
CA ASP A 3 -23.31 15.88 -48.82
C ASP A 3 -22.26 15.24 -47.88
N ALA A 4 -22.13 13.92 -47.75
CA ALA A 4 -21.68 12.93 -48.74
C ALA A 4 -20.28 13.26 -49.29
N SER A 5 -19.23 12.71 -48.65
CA SER A 5 -17.94 12.49 -49.31
C SER A 5 -17.38 11.12 -48.95
N SER A 6 -17.25 10.33 -50.01
CA SER A 6 -16.78 8.97 -50.10
C SER A 6 -15.30 8.86 -49.77
N GLY A 7 -14.93 7.96 -48.86
CA GLY A 7 -13.56 7.58 -48.56
C GLY A 7 -13.44 6.06 -48.51
N ASN A 8 -13.07 5.47 -49.64
CA ASN A 8 -12.86 4.04 -49.85
C ASN A 8 -11.58 3.59 -49.11
N VAL A 9 -11.71 3.07 -47.89
CA VAL A 9 -10.57 2.50 -47.15
C VAL A 9 -10.40 1.04 -47.55
N SER A 10 -9.44 0.84 -48.44
CA SER A 10 -8.96 -0.45 -48.91
C SER A 10 -8.62 -1.41 -47.78
N SER A 11 -9.01 -2.66 -48.02
CA SER A 11 -8.54 -3.91 -47.43
C SER A 11 -7.11 -3.85 -46.87
N GLY A 12 -7.01 -3.75 -45.55
CA GLY A 12 -5.84 -4.18 -44.78
C GLY A 12 -6.24 -5.34 -43.90
N SER A 13 -5.98 -6.58 -44.34
CA SER A 13 -6.16 -7.74 -43.47
C SER A 13 -5.21 -7.59 -42.28
N ILE A 14 -5.75 -7.24 -41.11
CA ILE A 14 -5.01 -7.26 -39.86
C ILE A 14 -4.68 -8.72 -39.59
N ARG A 15 -3.48 -9.14 -40.01
CA ARG A 15 -2.90 -10.44 -39.67
C ARG A 15 -2.88 -10.55 -38.15
N ARG A 16 -3.84 -11.31 -37.63
CA ARG A 16 -4.01 -11.63 -36.21
C ARG A 16 -2.78 -12.45 -35.80
N SER A 17 -1.72 -11.76 -35.38
CA SER A 17 -0.50 -12.39 -34.86
C SER A 17 -0.89 -13.36 -33.76
N SER A 18 -0.67 -14.65 -34.02
CA SER A 18 -0.93 -15.72 -33.06
C SER A 18 0.06 -15.55 -31.91
N ARG A 19 -0.40 -14.91 -30.84
CA ARG A 19 0.35 -14.79 -29.59
C ARG A 19 0.52 -16.20 -29.03
N THR A 20 1.70 -16.79 -29.24
CA THR A 20 2.13 -18.08 -28.68
C THR A 20 1.75 -18.14 -27.20
N ARG A 21 0.84 -19.04 -26.83
CA ARG A 21 0.43 -19.28 -25.44
C ARG A 21 1.66 -19.74 -24.65
N LYS A 22 2.22 -18.86 -23.82
CA LYS A 22 3.27 -19.22 -22.85
C LYS A 22 2.76 -20.37 -21.96
N LYS A 23 3.56 -21.44 -21.89
CA LYS A 23 3.34 -22.64 -21.08
C LYS A 23 2.99 -22.26 -19.63
N LYS A 24 1.79 -22.64 -19.15
CA LYS A 24 1.41 -22.50 -17.73
C LYS A 24 2.38 -23.34 -16.91
N LYS A 25 3.30 -22.68 -16.19
CA LYS A 25 4.13 -23.30 -15.16
C LYS A 25 3.24 -23.59 -13.95
N ASN A 26 3.37 -24.78 -13.36
CA ASN A 26 2.65 -25.16 -12.16
C ASN A 26 3.00 -24.16 -11.05
N MET A 27 2.04 -23.31 -10.69
CA MET A 27 2.23 -22.17 -9.77
C MET A 27 1.88 -22.53 -8.30
N THR A 28 1.27 -23.70 -8.09
CA THR A 28 0.97 -24.31 -6.80
C THR A 28 2.21 -24.69 -5.96
N PRO A 29 3.30 -25.27 -6.51
CA PRO A 29 4.50 -25.58 -5.71
C PRO A 29 5.24 -24.32 -5.25
N ILE A 30 5.14 -23.22 -5.99
CA ILE A 30 5.75 -21.94 -5.61
C ILE A 30 5.02 -21.35 -4.40
N GLY A 31 3.68 -21.44 -4.36
CA GLY A 31 2.90 -21.01 -3.20
C GLY A 31 3.20 -21.83 -1.94
N MET A 32 3.30 -23.15 -2.05
CA MET A 32 3.67 -24.01 -0.92
C MET A 32 5.12 -23.80 -0.46
N ALA A 33 6.06 -23.62 -1.38
CA ALA A 33 7.46 -23.34 -1.04
C ALA A 33 7.60 -22.00 -0.30
N VAL A 34 6.91 -20.96 -0.77
CA VAL A 34 6.89 -19.65 -0.10
C VAL A 34 6.26 -19.78 1.29
N GLY A 35 5.11 -20.45 1.42
CA GLY A 35 4.48 -20.69 2.74
C GLY A 35 5.34 -21.50 3.71
N ALA A 36 6.09 -22.49 3.23
CA ALA A 36 7.01 -23.29 4.05
C ALA A 36 8.24 -22.48 4.49
N VAL A 37 8.87 -21.74 3.58
CA VAL A 37 9.97 -20.82 3.90
C VAL A 37 9.52 -19.79 4.94
N ILE A 38 8.28 -19.32 4.81
CA ILE A 38 7.67 -18.39 5.74
C ILE A 38 7.56 -18.98 7.14
N LEU A 39 7.02 -20.19 7.27
CA LEU A 39 6.89 -20.87 8.56
C LEU A 39 8.27 -21.19 9.18
N ILE A 40 9.23 -21.63 8.36
CA ILE A 40 10.59 -21.95 8.80
C ILE A 40 11.30 -20.70 9.36
N ILE A 41 11.21 -19.57 8.67
CA ILE A 41 11.78 -18.30 9.14
C ILE A 41 11.09 -17.85 10.44
N GLY A 42 9.76 -17.98 10.53
CA GLY A 42 9.02 -17.66 11.76
C GLY A 42 9.43 -18.53 12.96
N ILE A 43 9.65 -19.83 12.75
CA ILE A 43 10.10 -20.76 13.79
C ILE A 43 11.54 -20.47 14.20
N LEU A 44 12.45 -20.21 13.24
CA LEU A 44 13.84 -19.85 13.53
C LEU A 44 13.96 -18.53 14.30
N LEU A 45 13.08 -17.56 14.04
CA LEU A 45 13.02 -16.30 14.79
C LEU A 45 12.43 -16.49 16.19
N SER A 46 11.45 -17.38 16.35
CA SER A 46 10.83 -17.70 17.65
C SER A 46 11.82 -18.26 18.67
N LEU A 47 12.87 -18.96 18.19
CA LEU A 47 13.94 -19.50 19.04
C LEU A 47 14.92 -18.44 19.56
N LYS A 48 14.96 -17.24 18.95
CA LYS A 48 15.83 -16.15 19.40
C LYS A 48 15.08 -15.15 20.27
N GLU A 49 13.93 -14.67 19.80
CA GLU A 49 13.15 -13.65 20.49
C GLU A 49 11.67 -13.76 20.08
N PRO A 50 10.74 -14.04 21.01
CA PRO A 50 9.32 -14.23 20.68
C PRO A 50 8.67 -12.96 20.10
N LYS A 51 9.24 -11.78 20.40
CA LYS A 51 8.75 -10.49 19.87
C LYS A 51 8.99 -10.34 18.37
N LEU A 52 10.11 -10.86 17.85
CA LEU A 52 10.43 -10.75 16.43
C LEU A 52 9.49 -11.63 15.59
N ALA A 53 9.12 -12.81 16.10
CA ALA A 53 8.16 -13.69 15.45
C ALA A 53 6.78 -13.02 15.32
N LEU A 54 6.32 -12.28 16.33
CA LEU A 54 5.06 -11.53 16.28
C LEU A 54 5.08 -10.42 15.22
N PHE A 55 6.15 -9.63 15.12
CA PHE A 55 6.24 -8.59 14.08
C PHE A 55 6.28 -9.19 12.66
N TRP A 56 6.96 -10.32 12.53
CA TRP A 56 7.09 -10.99 11.25
C TRP A 56 5.76 -11.60 10.79
N PHE A 57 5.03 -12.26 11.70
CA PHE A 57 3.71 -12.81 11.41
C PHE A 57 2.66 -11.72 11.16
N THR A 58 2.66 -10.65 11.96
CA THR A 58 1.73 -9.52 11.76
C THR A 58 2.00 -8.78 10.46
N GLY A 59 3.27 -8.61 10.06
CA GLY A 59 3.64 -8.06 8.75
C GLY A 59 3.16 -8.91 7.57
N MET A 60 3.34 -10.23 7.65
CA MET A 60 2.83 -11.19 6.66
C MET A 60 1.31 -11.14 6.54
N ALA A 61 0.61 -11.20 7.68
CA ALA A 61 -0.86 -11.14 7.72
C ALA A 61 -1.35 -9.81 7.13
N PHE A 62 -0.76 -8.69 7.54
CA PHE A 62 -1.12 -7.36 7.05
C PHE A 62 -0.89 -7.23 5.54
N GLY A 63 0.24 -7.70 5.02
CA GLY A 63 0.51 -7.71 3.57
C GLY A 63 -0.51 -8.53 2.77
N PHE A 64 -0.87 -9.72 3.26
CA PHE A 64 -1.90 -10.56 2.63
C PHE A 64 -3.28 -9.89 2.63
N ILE A 65 -3.66 -9.27 3.75
CA ILE A 65 -4.92 -8.54 3.90
C ILE A 65 -4.97 -7.36 2.92
N LEU A 66 -3.88 -6.59 2.81
CA LEU A 66 -3.78 -5.49 1.83
C LEU A 66 -4.01 -6.02 0.42
N GLN A 67 -3.27 -7.07 0.02
CA GLN A 67 -3.37 -7.63 -1.33
C GLN A 67 -4.78 -8.13 -1.67
N ARG A 68 -5.47 -8.76 -0.70
CA ARG A 68 -6.84 -9.25 -0.91
C ARG A 68 -7.88 -8.14 -0.92
N SER A 69 -7.69 -7.10 -0.10
CA SER A 69 -8.65 -5.99 0.05
C SER A 69 -8.45 -4.89 -1.00
N ARG A 70 -7.34 -4.89 -1.75
CA ARG A 70 -6.97 -3.82 -2.70
C ARG A 70 -7.10 -2.43 -2.08
N PHE A 71 -6.61 -2.32 -0.85
CA PHE A 71 -6.80 -1.13 -0.01
C PHE A 71 -6.04 0.08 -0.57
N CYS A 72 -6.76 1.08 -1.06
CA CYS A 72 -6.13 2.34 -1.46
C CYS A 72 -6.85 3.57 -0.91
N PHE A 73 -6.12 4.37 -0.14
CA PHE A 73 -6.65 5.57 0.50
C PHE A 73 -7.10 6.62 -0.53
N THR A 74 -6.33 6.83 -1.60
CA THR A 74 -6.69 7.77 -2.68
C THR A 74 -7.97 7.34 -3.40
N ALA A 75 -8.15 6.03 -3.65
CA ALA A 75 -9.38 5.50 -4.23
C ALA A 75 -10.56 5.68 -3.27
N SER A 76 -10.36 5.47 -1.97
CA SER A 76 -11.42 5.64 -0.97
C SER A 76 -12.02 7.06 -0.91
N MET A 77 -11.25 8.08 -1.29
CA MET A 77 -11.75 9.47 -1.36
C MET A 77 -12.32 9.81 -2.74
N ARG A 78 -11.79 9.22 -3.82
CA ARG A 78 -12.21 9.50 -5.20
C ARG A 78 -13.46 8.71 -5.62
N ASP A 79 -13.56 7.43 -5.23
CA ASP A 79 -14.60 6.50 -5.67
C ASP A 79 -16.02 6.93 -5.25
N PRO A 80 -16.27 7.47 -4.04
CA PRO A 80 -17.58 8.00 -3.68
C PRO A 80 -18.03 9.16 -4.56
N MET A 81 -17.08 9.99 -5.03
CA MET A 81 -17.39 11.17 -5.83
C MET A 81 -17.54 10.86 -7.32
N LEU A 82 -16.79 9.89 -7.86
CA LEU A 82 -16.79 9.57 -9.29
C LEU A 82 -17.75 8.44 -9.65
N THR A 83 -17.76 7.34 -8.89
CA THR A 83 -18.50 6.10 -9.23
C THR A 83 -19.68 5.84 -8.30
N GLY A 84 -19.82 6.62 -7.22
CA GLY A 84 -20.85 6.39 -6.19
C GLY A 84 -20.64 5.12 -5.37
N SER A 85 -19.55 4.39 -5.61
CA SER A 85 -19.22 3.15 -4.90
C SER A 85 -18.54 3.46 -3.58
N THR A 86 -19.19 3.11 -2.46
CA THR A 86 -18.70 3.40 -1.11
C THR A 86 -18.03 2.20 -0.43
N SER A 87 -17.81 1.09 -1.15
CA SER A 87 -17.30 -0.16 -0.59
C SER A 87 -15.91 0.02 0.03
N VAL A 88 -14.97 0.62 -0.70
CA VAL A 88 -13.60 0.86 -0.24
C VAL A 88 -13.58 1.91 0.87
N THR A 89 -14.37 2.98 0.74
CA THR A 89 -14.48 4.05 1.75
C THR A 89 -15.02 3.54 3.07
N ARG A 90 -16.09 2.72 3.03
CA ARG A 90 -16.66 2.09 4.23
C ARG A 90 -15.65 1.16 4.89
N ALA A 91 -14.90 0.37 4.11
CA ALA A 91 -13.85 -0.50 4.65
C ALA A 91 -12.76 0.30 5.37
N VAL A 92 -12.32 1.43 4.79
CA VAL A 92 -11.32 2.33 5.40
C VAL A 92 -11.84 2.95 6.69
N LEU A 93 -13.07 3.47 6.70
CA LEU A 93 -13.67 4.07 7.88
C LEU A 93 -13.84 3.05 9.02
N ILE A 94 -14.29 1.83 8.73
CA ILE A 94 -14.39 0.76 9.72
C ILE A 94 -13.00 0.40 10.26
N ALA A 95 -11.98 0.31 9.40
CA ALA A 95 -10.61 0.04 9.84
C ALA A 95 -10.07 1.15 10.77
N PHE A 96 -10.32 2.42 10.45
CA PHE A 96 -9.97 3.55 11.33
C PHE A 96 -10.73 3.51 12.67
N ALA A 97 -12.02 3.18 12.66
CA ALA A 97 -12.81 3.08 13.88
C ALA A 97 -12.29 1.96 14.79
N LEU A 98 -12.06 0.76 14.24
CA LEU A 98 -11.55 -0.39 14.99
C LEU A 98 -10.14 -0.14 15.54
N THR A 99 -9.24 0.44 14.74
CA THR A 99 -7.89 0.77 15.18
C THR A 99 -7.91 1.84 16.27
N SER A 100 -8.72 2.89 16.12
CA SER A 100 -8.87 3.95 17.13
C SER A 100 -9.38 3.40 18.47
N ILE A 101 -10.41 2.55 18.44
CA ILE A 101 -10.95 1.89 19.64
C ILE A 101 -9.90 0.96 20.26
N GLY A 102 -9.17 0.18 19.44
CA GLY A 102 -8.11 -0.71 19.91
C GLY A 102 -6.98 0.05 20.61
N PHE A 103 -6.47 1.13 20.02
CA PHE A 103 -5.46 1.97 20.65
C PHE A 103 -5.98 2.65 21.90
N TRP A 104 -7.24 3.12 21.90
CA TRP A 104 -7.85 3.70 23.09
C TRP A 104 -7.94 2.69 24.24
N ALA A 105 -8.39 1.46 23.99
CA ALA A 105 -8.48 0.41 25.00
C ALA A 105 -7.11 0.05 25.59
N ILE A 106 -6.07 -0.07 24.74
CA ILE A 106 -4.70 -0.37 25.18
C ILE A 106 -4.15 0.77 26.04
N LYS A 107 -4.32 2.03 25.61
CA LYS A 107 -3.85 3.19 26.37
C LYS A 107 -4.59 3.34 27.69
N TYR A 108 -5.91 3.13 27.70
CA TYR A 108 -6.71 3.17 28.92
C TYR A 108 -6.29 2.08 29.91
N GLY A 109 -6.08 0.85 29.43
CA GLY A 109 -5.56 -0.25 30.26
C GLY A 109 -4.18 0.05 30.87
N ALA A 110 -3.29 0.69 30.10
CA ALA A 110 -1.96 1.09 30.59
C ALA A 110 -2.03 2.19 31.67
N VAL A 111 -2.91 3.17 31.51
CA VAL A 111 -3.15 4.23 32.51
C VAL A 111 -3.67 3.64 33.83
N GLN A 112 -4.62 2.70 33.76
CA GLN A 112 -5.18 2.04 34.94
C GLN A 112 -4.15 1.20 35.71
N GLN A 113 -3.11 0.70 35.04
CA GLN A 113 -2.01 -0.05 35.67
C GLN A 113 -0.88 0.86 36.17
N GLY A 114 -0.94 2.17 35.97
CA GLY A 114 0.10 3.11 36.39
C GLY A 114 1.42 3.00 35.60
N LEU A 115 1.41 2.29 34.46
CA LEU A 115 2.57 2.19 33.57
C LEU A 115 2.67 3.41 32.65
N PRO A 116 3.89 3.76 32.17
CA PRO A 116 4.05 4.83 31.19
C PRO A 116 3.20 4.53 29.96
N ILE A 117 2.39 5.51 29.55
CA ILE A 117 1.46 5.37 28.44
C ILE A 117 2.25 5.08 27.15
N PRO A 118 2.15 3.87 26.57
CA PRO A 118 2.89 3.55 25.36
C PRO A 118 2.41 4.46 24.22
N GLY A 119 3.38 5.11 23.55
CA GLY A 119 3.12 5.90 22.33
C GLY A 119 2.92 7.41 22.50
N MET A 120 2.94 7.96 23.72
CA MET A 120 2.86 9.43 23.91
C MET A 120 4.12 10.16 23.41
N SER A 121 5.29 9.52 23.42
CA SER A 121 6.55 10.11 22.92
C SER A 121 6.62 10.29 21.40
N TYR A 122 5.69 9.71 20.64
CA TYR A 122 5.65 9.83 19.18
C TYR A 122 4.63 10.86 18.67
N VAL A 123 3.91 11.53 19.57
CA VAL A 123 2.99 12.62 19.20
C VAL A 123 3.81 13.91 19.10
N VAL A 124 4.31 14.19 17.90
CA VAL A 124 5.01 15.44 17.60
C VAL A 124 3.97 16.51 17.25
N PRO A 125 4.11 17.76 17.75
CA PRO A 125 3.20 18.83 17.36
C PRO A 125 3.20 19.04 15.85
N VAL A 126 2.04 19.41 15.31
CA VAL A 126 1.88 19.70 13.88
C VAL A 126 2.72 20.94 13.56
N SER A 127 3.85 20.74 12.88
CA SER A 127 4.70 21.83 12.43
C SER A 127 4.32 22.27 11.02
N PHE A 128 4.76 23.47 10.64
CA PHE A 128 4.54 24.00 9.29
C PHE A 128 5.14 23.09 8.20
N SER A 129 6.14 22.26 8.56
CA SER A 129 6.77 21.28 7.68
C SER A 129 5.81 20.16 7.31
N THR A 130 4.99 19.72 8.26
CA THR A 130 4.00 18.67 8.02
C THR A 130 2.96 19.12 6.99
N ILE A 131 2.59 20.40 6.99
CA ILE A 131 1.67 20.96 6.00
C ILE A 131 2.31 20.94 4.60
N ILE A 132 3.53 21.48 4.48
CA ILE A 132 4.27 21.52 3.20
C ILE A 132 4.50 20.09 2.68
N GLY A 133 4.93 19.18 3.55
CA GLY A 133 5.14 17.78 3.25
C GLY A 133 3.86 17.07 2.81
N ALA A 134 2.72 17.35 3.44
CA ALA A 134 1.44 16.78 3.05
C ALA A 134 1.01 17.22 1.62
N PHE A 135 1.24 18.48 1.26
CA PHE A 135 0.97 18.98 -0.09
C PHE A 135 1.90 18.33 -1.14
N LEU A 136 3.22 18.31 -0.89
CA LEU A 136 4.18 17.66 -1.79
C LEU A 136 3.90 16.16 -1.94
N PHE A 137 3.57 15.48 -0.85
CA PHE A 137 3.22 14.07 -0.85
C PHE A 137 1.94 13.81 -1.66
N GLY A 138 0.93 14.68 -1.54
CA GLY A 138 -0.30 14.64 -2.33
C GLY A 138 -0.03 14.79 -3.83
N ILE A 139 0.79 15.78 -4.22
CA ILE A 139 1.22 15.97 -5.62
C ILE A 139 1.95 14.72 -6.11
N GLY A 140 2.86 14.17 -5.30
CA GLY A 140 3.57 12.92 -5.58
C GLY A 140 2.64 11.73 -5.80
N MET A 141 1.58 11.58 -5.00
CA MET A 141 0.58 10.51 -5.19
C MET A 141 -0.13 10.60 -6.54
N VAL A 142 -0.46 11.83 -6.99
CA VAL A 142 -1.12 12.04 -8.28
C VAL A 142 -0.19 11.68 -9.43
N ILE A 143 1.08 12.11 -9.37
CA ILE A 143 2.10 11.81 -10.39
C ILE A 143 2.41 10.30 -10.43
N ALA A 144 2.53 9.65 -9.28
CA ALA A 144 2.80 8.21 -9.18
C ALA A 144 1.60 7.33 -9.60
N GLY A 145 0.40 7.90 -9.75
CA GLY A 145 -0.80 7.17 -10.14
C GLY A 145 -1.29 6.16 -9.09
N GLY A 146 -1.01 6.41 -7.81
CA GLY A 146 -1.41 5.52 -6.71
C GLY A 146 -1.02 6.00 -5.32
N CYS A 147 -1.63 5.40 -4.29
CA CYS A 147 -1.28 5.56 -2.89
C CYS A 147 -0.12 4.62 -2.50
N ALA A 148 0.58 4.89 -1.39
CA ALA A 148 1.70 4.07 -0.91
C ALA A 148 1.34 2.58 -0.73
N SER A 149 0.17 2.28 -0.15
CA SER A 149 -0.30 0.89 -0.01
C SER A 149 -0.56 0.23 -1.38
N GLY A 150 -1.12 1.00 -2.31
CA GLY A 150 -1.42 0.58 -3.69
C GLY A 150 -0.16 0.28 -4.50
N THR A 151 0.88 1.11 -4.37
CA THR A 151 2.15 0.88 -5.05
C THR A 151 2.86 -0.35 -4.48
N LEU A 152 2.87 -0.53 -3.17
CA LEU A 152 3.47 -1.71 -2.51
C LEU A 152 2.81 -3.02 -2.98
N MET A 153 1.46 -3.06 -3.07
CA MET A 153 0.74 -4.22 -3.58
C MET A 153 1.05 -4.52 -5.05
N ARG A 154 1.05 -3.49 -5.92
CA ARG A 154 1.37 -3.66 -7.36
C ARG A 154 2.82 -4.08 -7.60
N VAL A 155 3.74 -3.60 -6.76
CA VAL A 155 5.13 -4.10 -6.74
C VAL A 155 5.15 -5.59 -6.41
N GLY A 156 4.37 -6.03 -5.42
CA GLY A 156 4.21 -7.45 -5.09
C GLY A 156 3.60 -8.30 -6.21
N GLU A 157 2.78 -7.71 -7.07
CA GLU A 157 2.23 -8.36 -8.29
C GLU A 157 3.20 -8.36 -9.48
N GLY A 158 4.37 -7.71 -9.36
CA GLY A 158 5.42 -7.69 -10.38
C GLY A 158 5.31 -6.55 -11.39
N PHE A 159 4.56 -5.48 -11.10
CA PHE A 159 4.50 -4.31 -11.99
C PHE A 159 5.78 -3.48 -11.91
N THR A 160 6.60 -3.56 -12.96
CA THR A 160 7.91 -2.88 -13.02
C THR A 160 7.81 -1.35 -12.93
N MET A 161 6.74 -0.75 -13.44
CA MET A 161 6.50 0.70 -13.34
C MET A 161 6.34 1.15 -11.88
N GLN A 162 5.70 0.34 -11.02
CA GLN A 162 5.56 0.67 -9.60
C GLN A 162 6.84 0.41 -8.78
N ILE A 163 7.79 -0.38 -9.29
CA ILE A 163 9.08 -0.57 -8.61
C ILE A 163 9.84 0.75 -8.53
N LEU A 164 9.79 1.53 -9.61
CA LEU A 164 10.50 2.79 -9.72
C LEU A 164 9.90 3.84 -8.78
N SER A 165 8.56 3.94 -8.71
CA SER A 165 7.91 4.87 -7.78
C SER A 165 8.19 4.50 -6.32
N LEU A 166 8.22 3.21 -6.00
CA LEU A 166 8.52 2.73 -4.66
C LEU A 166 9.99 3.02 -4.28
N PHE A 167 10.92 2.87 -5.21
CA PHE A 167 12.32 3.24 -5.01
C PHE A 167 12.49 4.73 -4.69
N PHE A 168 11.91 5.62 -5.52
CA PHE A 168 11.96 7.06 -5.25
C PHE A 168 11.24 7.44 -3.95
N PHE A 169 10.15 6.75 -3.60
CA PHE A 169 9.46 6.96 -2.33
C PHE A 169 10.37 6.61 -1.13
N ILE A 170 11.15 5.54 -1.20
CA ILE A 170 12.11 5.16 -0.16
C ILE A 170 13.23 6.19 -0.08
N VAL A 171 13.84 6.56 -1.21
CA VAL A 171 14.93 7.55 -1.24
C VAL A 171 14.46 8.90 -0.69
N GLY A 172 13.29 9.38 -1.12
CA GLY A 172 12.70 10.63 -0.61
C GLY A 172 12.34 10.56 0.87
N SER A 173 11.85 9.39 1.36
CA SER A 173 11.56 9.20 2.78
C SER A 173 12.82 9.19 3.65
N LEU A 174 13.90 8.57 3.17
CA LEU A 174 15.21 8.58 3.85
C LEU A 174 15.81 9.98 3.88
N TRP A 175 15.70 10.72 2.77
CA TRP A 175 16.18 12.09 2.68
C TRP A 175 15.41 13.01 3.65
N GLY A 176 14.07 12.94 3.64
CA GLY A 176 13.25 13.65 4.62
C GLY A 176 13.58 13.25 6.06
N ALA A 177 13.91 11.99 6.30
CA ALA A 177 14.34 11.50 7.62
C ALA A 177 15.61 12.19 8.13
N HIS A 178 16.56 12.43 7.22
CA HIS A 178 17.82 13.12 7.51
C HIS A 178 17.60 14.62 7.80
N ASP A 179 16.76 15.28 7.00
CA ASP A 179 16.52 16.72 7.13
C ASP A 179 15.56 17.10 8.28
N PHE A 180 14.89 16.14 8.93
CA PHE A 180 14.06 16.43 10.12
C PHE A 180 14.83 17.10 11.26
N GLY A 181 16.15 16.91 11.34
CA GLY A 181 16.99 17.57 12.35
C GLY A 181 17.02 19.09 12.19
N TRP A 182 16.90 19.60 10.96
CA TRP A 182 17.00 21.03 10.66
C TRP A 182 15.68 21.79 10.90
N TRP A 183 14.54 21.09 10.76
CA TRP A 183 13.19 21.67 10.88
C TRP A 183 12.56 21.56 12.27
N LYS A 184 13.32 21.07 13.25
CA LYS A 184 12.91 20.97 14.66
C LYS A 184 13.29 22.19 15.52
N LEU A 185 13.96 23.19 14.94
CA LEU A 185 14.14 24.51 15.55
C LEU A 185 12.87 25.36 15.35
#